data_AF-A0A8B7DB81-F1
#
_entry.id   AF-A0A8B7DB81-F1
#
_cell.length_a   1.000
_cell.length_b   1.000
_cell.length_c   1.000
_cell.angle_alpha   90.00
_cell.angle_beta   90.00
_cell.angle_gamma   90.00
#
_symmetry.space_group_name_H-M   'P 1'
#
loop_
_entity.id
_entity.type
_entity.pdbx_description
1 polymer ?
#
loop_
_entity_poly.entity_id
_entity_poly.type
_entity_poly.pdbx_seq_one_letter_code
_entity_poly.pdbx_strand_id
1 'polypeptide(L)'
;MFFKNESTMPDITLSLHEWHTQFNITDAATSNLLSRLKSFHPDLPLSINGLLGKKVPYFIDNIENDNLFYHFHIKDHVAELTKAGITNNFLLLQLSFDGLQLFKSSSDEFWPILGFFHEVETSPFLIGFAYCKKAKPNVNNFLDKLVKECKIFEEGLIIDERKIVIKIHAVVCDTPAKAFIMCTKGHSGYYSCFMCNIEGEYLNKMTFSGSDNQLKSDYLFRKKANIEHHIGCSPLLEFKIDMVNDFPADYMHLVCLGVVRRLMKMWKDGFGDQRTIIGSFSISLINARLESMYNYIPKNFLLYAI
;
A
#
# COMPACT_ATOMS: atom_id res chain seq x y z
N MET A 1 -5.28 15.96 -25.73
CA MET A 1 -4.51 15.30 -26.81
C MET A 1 -5.14 13.94 -26.99
N PHE A 2 -5.71 13.72 -28.17
CA PHE A 2 -6.50 12.53 -28.51
C PHE A 2 -5.67 11.27 -28.30
N PHE A 3 -6.19 10.31 -27.55
CA PHE A 3 -5.64 8.97 -27.45
C PHE A 3 -5.61 8.37 -28.86
N LYS A 4 -4.41 8.23 -29.42
CA LYS A 4 -4.18 7.36 -30.57
C LYS A 4 -4.45 5.95 -30.08
N ASN A 5 -5.35 5.25 -30.78
CA ASN A 5 -5.52 3.80 -30.68
C ASN A 5 -4.13 3.14 -30.65
N GLU A 6 -3.79 2.56 -29.50
CA GLU A 6 -2.79 1.52 -29.44
C GLU A 6 -3.28 0.41 -30.37
N SER A 7 -2.46 0.09 -31.36
CA SER A 7 -2.59 -1.11 -32.16
C SER A 7 -2.83 -2.30 -31.24
N THR A 8 -4.00 -2.93 -31.37
CA THR A 8 -4.40 -4.15 -30.66
C THR A 8 -3.38 -5.25 -30.93
N MET A 9 -2.38 -5.38 -30.07
CA MET A 9 -1.59 -6.61 -30.03
C MET A 9 -2.56 -7.76 -29.68
N PRO A 10 -2.44 -8.92 -30.33
CA PRO A 10 -3.27 -10.07 -29.99
C PRO A 10 -3.04 -10.44 -28.52
N ASP A 11 -4.11 -10.51 -27.74
CA ASP A 11 -4.07 -10.95 -26.35
C ASP A 11 -3.72 -12.45 -26.32
N ILE A 12 -2.46 -12.74 -25.97
CA ILE A 12 -1.94 -14.11 -25.85
C ILE A 12 -2.75 -14.94 -24.84
N THR A 13 -3.32 -14.31 -23.82
CA THR A 13 -4.16 -14.97 -22.82
C THR A 13 -5.45 -15.47 -23.47
N LEU A 14 -6.10 -14.62 -24.26
CA LEU A 14 -7.31 -14.96 -25.00
C LEU A 14 -7.02 -16.09 -26.02
N SER A 15 -5.90 -15.98 -26.75
CA SER A 15 -5.51 -17.00 -27.73
C SER A 15 -5.22 -18.37 -27.09
N LEU A 16 -4.55 -18.39 -25.93
CA LEU A 16 -4.31 -19.63 -25.19
C LEU A 16 -5.60 -20.23 -24.60
N HIS A 17 -6.53 -19.38 -24.18
CA HIS A 17 -7.86 -19.80 -23.73
C HIS A 17 -8.66 -20.42 -24.89
N GLU A 18 -8.70 -19.77 -26.04
CA GLU A 18 -9.33 -20.29 -27.27
C GLU A 18 -8.70 -21.61 -27.71
N TRP A 19 -7.37 -21.71 -27.68
CA TRP A 19 -6.68 -22.96 -28.02
C TRP A 19 -7.02 -24.11 -27.05
N HIS A 20 -7.00 -23.86 -25.74
CA HIS A 20 -7.37 -24.87 -24.74
C HIS A 20 -8.80 -25.38 -24.94
N THR A 21 -9.73 -24.45 -25.19
CA THR A 21 -11.16 -24.77 -25.37
C THR A 21 -11.46 -25.42 -26.72
N GLN A 22 -10.88 -24.91 -27.82
CA GLN A 22 -11.08 -25.42 -29.17
C GLN A 22 -10.56 -26.85 -29.33
N PHE A 23 -9.40 -27.15 -28.74
CA PHE A 23 -8.75 -28.46 -28.88
C PHE A 23 -8.99 -29.39 -27.68
N ASN A 24 -9.78 -28.96 -26.70
CA ASN A 24 -10.11 -29.70 -25.48
C ASN A 24 -8.85 -30.25 -24.78
N ILE A 25 -7.84 -29.38 -24.63
CA ILE A 25 -6.55 -29.73 -24.04
C ILE A 25 -6.74 -30.03 -22.55
N THR A 26 -5.98 -30.98 -22.01
CA THR A 26 -6.09 -31.30 -20.57
C THR A 26 -5.60 -30.14 -19.69
N ASP A 27 -6.31 -29.90 -18.58
CA ASP A 27 -5.98 -28.89 -17.57
C ASP A 27 -4.53 -28.99 -17.06
N ALA A 28 -4.03 -30.22 -16.94
CA ALA A 28 -2.64 -30.51 -16.54
C ALA A 28 -1.63 -30.10 -17.61
N ALA A 29 -1.89 -30.40 -18.89
CA ALA A 29 -1.00 -30.03 -19.98
C ALA A 29 -0.93 -28.51 -20.15
N THR A 30 -2.07 -27.81 -20.06
CA THR A 30 -2.10 -26.35 -20.15
C THR A 30 -1.41 -25.70 -18.97
N SER A 31 -1.61 -26.18 -17.74
CA SER A 31 -0.89 -25.66 -16.57
C SER A 31 0.63 -25.87 -16.68
N ASN A 32 1.07 -27.02 -17.21
CA ASN A 32 2.50 -27.23 -17.49
C ASN A 32 3.04 -26.25 -18.54
N LEU A 33 2.29 -26.04 -19.63
CA LEU A 33 2.66 -25.07 -20.67
C LEU A 33 2.77 -23.64 -20.11
N LEU A 34 1.76 -23.20 -19.34
CA LEU A 34 1.74 -21.89 -18.69
C LEU A 34 2.95 -21.69 -17.77
N SER A 35 3.31 -22.69 -16.96
CA SER A 35 4.47 -22.63 -16.08
C SER A 35 5.79 -22.42 -16.85
N ARG A 36 5.92 -23.01 -18.06
CA ARG A 36 7.09 -22.84 -18.93
C ARG A 36 7.10 -21.46 -19.58
N LEU A 37 5.94 -21.02 -20.07
CA LEU A 37 5.78 -19.73 -20.75
C LEU A 37 5.92 -18.52 -19.81
N LYS A 38 5.73 -18.70 -18.51
CA LYS A 38 5.82 -17.62 -17.51
C LYS A 38 7.15 -16.85 -17.55
N SER A 39 8.25 -17.53 -17.87
CA SER A 39 9.57 -16.91 -18.00
C SER A 39 9.68 -15.94 -19.19
N PHE A 40 8.92 -16.20 -20.26
CA PHE A 40 8.88 -15.37 -21.47
C PHE A 40 7.73 -14.36 -21.47
N HIS A 41 6.63 -14.69 -20.78
CA HIS A 41 5.43 -13.89 -20.65
C HIS A 41 5.01 -13.80 -19.17
N PRO A 42 5.58 -12.86 -18.40
CA PRO A 42 5.30 -12.71 -16.98
C PRO A 42 3.82 -12.43 -16.67
N ASP A 43 3.07 -11.89 -17.63
CA ASP A 43 1.66 -11.55 -17.47
C ASP A 43 0.72 -12.77 -17.54
N LEU A 44 1.20 -13.92 -18.05
CA LEU A 44 0.36 -15.13 -18.14
C LEU A 44 0.10 -15.76 -16.77
N PRO A 45 -1.11 -16.30 -16.52
CA PRO A 45 -1.40 -17.02 -15.29
C PRO A 45 -0.58 -18.31 -15.18
N LEU A 46 -0.24 -18.74 -13.96
CA LEU A 46 0.55 -19.96 -13.72
C LEU A 46 -0.25 -21.26 -13.92
N SER A 47 -1.58 -21.18 -13.91
CA SER A 47 -2.46 -22.35 -13.97
C SER A 47 -3.63 -22.12 -14.90
N ILE A 48 -4.21 -23.24 -15.35
CA ILE A 48 -5.44 -23.23 -16.16
C ILE A 48 -6.60 -22.51 -15.46
N ASN A 49 -6.67 -22.55 -14.12
CA ASN A 49 -7.73 -21.85 -13.38
C ASN A 49 -7.61 -20.33 -13.53
N GLY A 50 -6.37 -19.81 -13.53
CA GLY A 50 -6.11 -18.41 -13.83
C GLY A 50 -6.39 -18.06 -15.29
N LEU A 51 -6.12 -18.98 -16.23
CA LEU A 51 -6.41 -18.79 -17.66
C LEU A 51 -7.92 -18.78 -17.95
N LEU A 52 -8.67 -19.70 -17.34
CA LEU A 52 -10.12 -19.87 -17.53
C LEU A 52 -10.96 -18.97 -16.63
N GLY A 53 -10.34 -18.16 -15.77
CA GLY A 53 -11.05 -17.35 -14.78
C GLY A 53 -11.93 -18.18 -13.83
N LYS A 54 -11.60 -19.46 -13.60
CA LYS A 54 -12.35 -20.32 -12.68
C LYS A 54 -12.24 -19.72 -11.28
N LYS A 55 -13.37 -19.23 -10.75
CA LYS A 55 -13.46 -18.71 -9.39
C LYS A 55 -13.14 -19.84 -8.41
N VAL A 56 -11.93 -19.83 -7.87
CA VAL A 56 -11.59 -20.63 -6.70
C VAL A 56 -12.46 -20.13 -5.55
N PRO A 57 -13.17 -20.99 -4.79
CA PRO A 57 -13.98 -20.56 -3.66
C PRO A 57 -13.04 -20.07 -2.55
N TYR A 58 -12.81 -18.77 -2.52
CA TYR A 58 -12.16 -18.12 -1.40
C TYR A 58 -13.21 -17.88 -0.31
N PHE A 59 -12.88 -18.26 0.93
CA PHE A 59 -13.68 -17.87 2.09
C PHE A 59 -13.43 -16.38 2.36
N ILE A 60 -14.32 -15.55 1.82
CA ILE A 60 -14.32 -14.11 2.05
C ILE A 60 -15.13 -13.85 3.31
N ASP A 61 -14.51 -13.27 4.32
CA ASP A 61 -15.21 -12.89 5.54
C ASP A 61 -16.06 -11.65 5.28
N ASN A 62 -17.23 -11.59 5.90
CA ASN A 62 -17.96 -10.34 6.05
C ASN A 62 -17.48 -9.69 7.35
N ILE A 63 -16.75 -8.58 7.23
CA ILE A 63 -16.24 -7.86 8.41
C ILE A 63 -17.36 -7.07 9.07
N GLU A 64 -18.14 -6.33 8.27
CA GLU A 64 -19.20 -5.42 8.76
C GLU A 64 -19.94 -4.77 7.58
N ASN A 65 -21.26 -4.58 7.65
CA ASN A 65 -22.03 -3.76 6.68
C ASN A 65 -21.79 -4.11 5.19
N ASP A 66 -21.69 -5.39 4.85
CA ASP A 66 -21.35 -5.92 3.52
C ASP A 66 -19.90 -5.63 3.04
N ASN A 67 -19.03 -5.19 3.95
CA ASN A 67 -17.61 -5.10 3.68
C ASN A 67 -16.98 -6.49 3.67
N LEU A 68 -16.25 -6.77 2.61
CA LEU A 68 -15.60 -8.04 2.37
C LEU A 68 -14.15 -7.98 2.83
N PHE A 69 -13.65 -9.07 3.39
CA PHE A 69 -12.26 -9.20 3.75
C PHE A 69 -11.69 -10.55 3.39
N TYR A 70 -10.42 -10.53 3.04
CA TYR A 70 -9.67 -11.73 2.78
C TYR A 70 -8.26 -11.59 3.36
N HIS A 71 -7.75 -12.68 3.93
CA HIS A 71 -6.43 -12.76 4.55
C HIS A 71 -5.65 -13.93 3.94
N PHE A 72 -4.51 -13.64 3.33
CA PHE A 72 -3.66 -14.61 2.63
C PHE A 72 -2.68 -15.37 3.54
N HIS A 73 -2.59 -14.98 4.82
CA HIS A 73 -1.66 -15.54 5.82
C HIS A 73 -0.17 -15.32 5.49
N ILE A 74 0.52 -14.55 6.35
CA ILE A 74 1.95 -14.32 6.26
C ILE A 74 2.73 -15.64 6.36
N LYS A 75 2.26 -16.59 7.16
CA LYS A 75 2.95 -17.90 7.34
C LYS A 75 3.14 -18.64 6.02
N ASP A 76 2.17 -18.54 5.10
CA ASP A 76 2.18 -19.27 3.84
C ASP A 76 3.25 -18.67 2.91
N HIS A 77 3.36 -17.34 2.90
CA HIS A 77 4.44 -16.66 2.20
C HIS A 77 5.82 -16.99 2.79
N VAL A 78 5.96 -17.04 4.12
CA VAL A 78 7.23 -17.43 4.77
C VAL A 78 7.61 -18.88 4.45
N ALA A 79 6.63 -19.78 4.35
CA ALA A 79 6.86 -21.16 3.92
C ALA A 79 7.36 -21.22 2.46
N GLU A 80 6.83 -20.39 1.56
CA GLU A 80 7.33 -20.25 0.19
C GLU A 80 8.78 -19.72 0.16
N LEU A 81 9.08 -18.71 0.97
CA LEU A 81 10.44 -18.16 1.08
C LEU A 81 11.44 -19.20 1.61
N THR A 82 11.02 -20.02 2.58
CA THR A 82 11.85 -21.09 3.13
C THR A 82 12.15 -22.14 2.05
N LYS A 83 11.15 -22.51 1.23
CA LYS A 83 11.33 -23.41 0.07
C LYS A 83 12.21 -22.80 -1.01
N ALA A 84 12.18 -21.48 -1.18
CA ALA A 84 13.05 -20.75 -2.10
C ALA A 84 14.50 -20.63 -1.61
N GLY A 85 14.81 -21.13 -0.40
CA GLY A 85 16.17 -21.20 0.13
C GLY A 85 16.53 -20.12 1.16
N ILE A 86 15.57 -19.33 1.64
CA ILE A 86 15.80 -18.41 2.75
C ILE A 86 16.06 -19.22 4.03
N THR A 87 17.15 -18.89 4.72
CA THR A 87 17.61 -19.62 5.92
C THR A 87 17.57 -18.76 7.19
N ASN A 88 17.11 -17.52 7.09
CA ASN A 88 17.02 -16.58 8.20
C ASN A 88 16.00 -17.07 9.24
N ASN A 89 16.44 -17.20 10.48
CA ASN A 89 15.56 -17.51 11.62
C ASN A 89 14.94 -16.25 12.25
N PHE A 90 15.25 -15.08 11.69
CA PHE A 90 14.76 -13.79 12.14
C PHE A 90 14.41 -12.93 10.92
N LEU A 91 13.18 -12.43 10.87
CA LEU A 91 12.66 -11.61 9.78
C LEU A 91 12.02 -10.33 10.33
N LEU A 92 12.36 -9.19 9.73
CA LEU A 92 11.76 -7.90 10.02
C LEU A 92 10.68 -7.61 8.98
N LEU A 93 9.43 -7.61 9.45
CA LEU A 93 8.24 -7.32 8.65
C LEU A 93 7.97 -5.82 8.64
N GLN A 94 8.04 -5.22 7.46
CA GLN A 94 7.45 -3.92 7.20
C GLN A 94 6.01 -4.11 6.73
N LEU A 95 5.08 -3.41 7.37
CA LEU A 95 3.69 -3.35 6.97
C LEU A 95 3.44 -2.09 6.14
N SER A 96 2.59 -2.20 5.14
CA SER A 96 2.11 -1.05 4.40
C SER A 96 0.59 -1.09 4.26
N PHE A 97 -0.04 0.06 4.48
CA PHE A 97 -1.49 0.23 4.41
C PHE A 97 -1.80 1.38 3.47
N ASP A 98 -2.82 1.19 2.65
CA ASP A 98 -3.31 2.21 1.72
C ASP A 98 -4.84 2.15 1.63
N GLY A 99 -5.46 3.26 1.22
CA GLY A 99 -6.89 3.36 0.96
C GLY A 99 -7.12 3.89 -0.44
N LEU A 100 -7.61 3.02 -1.32
CA LEU A 100 -7.78 3.31 -2.75
C LEU A 100 -9.26 3.36 -3.11
N GLN A 101 -9.71 4.45 -3.74
CA GLN A 101 -11.03 4.48 -4.37
C GLN A 101 -10.99 3.70 -5.68
N LEU A 102 -11.79 2.63 -5.78
CA LEU A 102 -11.79 1.77 -6.96
C LEU A 102 -12.43 2.45 -8.18
N PHE A 103 -13.43 3.29 -7.95
CA PHE A 103 -14.13 4.01 -9.00
C PHE A 103 -14.27 5.48 -8.64
N LYS A 104 -14.01 6.37 -9.60
CA LYS A 104 -14.15 7.84 -9.41
C LYS A 104 -15.56 8.28 -9.04
N SER A 105 -16.56 7.44 -9.27
CA SER A 105 -17.98 7.73 -9.06
C SER A 105 -18.63 6.91 -7.95
N SER A 106 -17.91 5.98 -7.31
CA SER A 106 -18.43 5.24 -6.16
C SER A 106 -17.71 5.65 -4.88
N SER A 107 -18.36 5.43 -3.75
CA SER A 107 -17.75 5.51 -2.42
C SER A 107 -17.05 4.21 -2.03
N ASP A 108 -16.80 3.32 -2.99
CA ASP A 108 -16.18 2.03 -2.70
C ASP A 108 -14.68 2.21 -2.52
N GLU A 109 -14.19 1.77 -1.38
CA GLU A 109 -12.79 1.81 -1.00
C GLU A 109 -12.20 0.40 -0.93
N PHE A 110 -10.96 0.27 -1.37
CA PHE A 110 -10.15 -0.92 -1.27
C PHE A 110 -8.95 -0.63 -0.35
N TRP A 111 -8.80 -1.45 0.67
CA TRP A 111 -7.81 -1.28 1.73
C TRP A 111 -6.88 -2.50 1.76
N PRO A 112 -5.77 -2.49 1.00
CA PRO A 112 -4.78 -3.56 1.06
C PRO A 112 -3.93 -3.47 2.33
N ILE A 113 -3.53 -4.65 2.81
CA ILE A 113 -2.48 -4.86 3.79
C ILE A 113 -1.32 -5.52 3.05
N LEU A 114 -0.22 -4.79 2.90
CA LEU A 114 0.98 -5.28 2.23
C LEU A 114 2.07 -5.58 3.26
N GLY A 115 2.85 -6.61 2.99
CA GLY A 115 4.02 -7.00 3.76
C GLY A 115 5.29 -6.91 2.91
N PHE A 116 6.40 -6.64 3.55
CA PHE A 116 7.73 -6.70 2.96
C PHE A 116 8.74 -7.15 4.02
N PHE A 117 9.63 -8.07 3.67
CA PHE A 117 10.70 -8.53 4.56
C PHE A 117 12.01 -7.85 4.20
N HIS A 118 12.67 -7.21 5.16
CA HIS A 118 13.91 -6.47 4.91
C HIS A 118 15.09 -7.38 4.54
N GLU A 119 15.12 -8.58 5.09
CA GLU A 119 16.20 -9.55 4.90
C GLU A 119 16.11 -10.30 3.56
N VAL A 120 15.06 -10.08 2.78
CA VAL A 120 14.76 -10.84 1.58
C VAL A 120 14.59 -9.89 0.40
N GLU A 121 15.36 -10.11 -0.67
CA GLU A 121 15.20 -9.38 -1.93
C GLU A 121 13.94 -9.84 -2.69
N THR A 122 12.77 -9.49 -2.17
CA THR A 122 11.47 -9.83 -2.76
C THR A 122 10.61 -8.59 -2.96
N SER A 123 9.66 -8.65 -3.89
CA SER A 123 8.62 -7.63 -3.98
C SER A 123 7.71 -7.68 -2.75
N PRO A 124 7.08 -6.55 -2.38
CA PRO A 124 5.99 -6.56 -1.40
C PRO A 124 4.93 -7.60 -1.76
N PHE A 125 4.38 -8.27 -0.75
CA PHE A 125 3.36 -9.30 -0.89
C PHE A 125 2.06 -8.87 -0.22
N LEU A 126 0.93 -9.40 -0.70
CA LEU A 126 -0.38 -9.10 -0.15
C LEU A 126 -0.65 -9.99 1.06
N ILE A 127 -0.84 -9.38 2.24
CA ILE A 127 -1.22 -10.08 3.47
C ILE A 127 -2.74 -10.24 3.54
N GLY A 128 -3.47 -9.22 3.09
CA GLY A 128 -4.92 -9.22 3.08
C GLY A 128 -5.47 -7.96 2.46
N PHE A 129 -6.79 -7.88 2.34
CA PHE A 129 -7.46 -6.66 1.91
C PHE A 129 -8.89 -6.60 2.44
N ALA A 130 -9.39 -5.38 2.62
CA ALA A 130 -10.82 -5.11 2.78
C ALA A 130 -11.37 -4.40 1.54
N TYR A 131 -12.55 -4.80 1.10
CA TYR A 131 -13.37 -4.06 0.15
C TYR A 131 -14.57 -3.50 0.89
N CYS A 132 -14.76 -2.18 0.83
CA CYS A 132 -15.77 -1.48 1.59
C CYS A 132 -16.61 -0.58 0.70
N LYS A 133 -17.95 -0.68 0.75
CA LYS A 133 -18.82 0.02 -0.22
C LYS A 133 -19.08 1.52 0.09
N LYS A 134 -18.92 1.92 1.35
CA LYS A 134 -19.37 3.26 1.81
C LYS A 134 -18.45 3.94 2.81
N ALA A 135 -17.74 3.18 3.62
CA ALA A 135 -16.93 3.73 4.69
C ALA A 135 -15.72 2.83 4.95
N LYS A 136 -14.66 3.44 5.49
CA LYS A 136 -13.49 2.74 6.00
C LYS A 136 -13.91 1.60 6.94
N PRO A 137 -13.21 0.45 6.88
CA PRO A 137 -13.52 -0.64 7.79
C PRO A 137 -13.24 -0.22 9.24
N ASN A 138 -13.91 -0.86 10.20
CA ASN A 138 -13.48 -0.72 11.59
C ASN A 138 -12.03 -1.21 11.73
N VAL A 139 -11.14 -0.36 12.25
CA VAL A 139 -9.70 -0.66 12.37
C VAL A 139 -9.41 -1.92 13.18
N ASN A 140 -10.20 -2.21 14.22
CA ASN A 140 -10.02 -3.41 15.02
C ASN A 140 -10.33 -4.64 14.20
N ASN A 141 -11.45 -4.64 13.48
CA ASN A 141 -11.83 -5.78 12.66
C ASN A 141 -10.90 -5.95 11.45
N PHE A 142 -10.45 -4.84 10.86
CA PHE A 142 -9.52 -4.83 9.72
C PHE A 142 -8.16 -5.44 10.08
N LEU A 143 -7.66 -5.17 11.30
CA LEU A 143 -6.36 -5.65 11.76
C LEU A 143 -6.44 -6.93 12.60
N ASP A 144 -7.62 -7.42 12.96
CA ASP A 144 -7.79 -8.56 13.88
C ASP A 144 -7.01 -9.81 13.44
N LYS A 145 -7.16 -10.24 12.18
CA LYS A 145 -6.44 -11.41 11.65
C LYS A 145 -4.93 -11.18 11.60
N LEU A 146 -4.50 -9.98 11.20
CA LEU A 146 -3.08 -9.60 11.16
C LEU A 146 -2.47 -9.63 12.57
N VAL A 147 -3.11 -9.01 13.55
CA VAL A 147 -2.63 -8.93 14.93
C VAL A 147 -2.53 -10.32 15.53
N LYS A 148 -3.54 -11.18 15.33
CA LYS A 148 -3.51 -12.57 15.79
C LYS A 148 -2.34 -13.35 15.18
N GLU A 149 -2.07 -13.16 13.89
CA GLU A 149 -0.94 -13.83 13.22
C GLU A 149 0.41 -13.33 13.75
N CYS A 150 0.58 -12.01 13.85
CA CYS A 150 1.82 -11.40 14.31
C CYS A 150 2.18 -11.77 15.75
N LYS A 151 1.18 -11.97 16.64
CA LYS A 151 1.44 -12.47 18.00
C LYS A 151 2.13 -13.83 18.02
N ILE A 152 1.66 -14.75 17.17
CA ILE A 152 2.26 -16.09 17.06
C ILE A 152 3.71 -15.96 16.58
N PHE A 153 3.99 -15.00 15.71
CA PHE A 153 5.32 -14.83 15.16
C PHE A 153 6.34 -14.21 16.13
N GLU A 154 5.89 -13.41 17.11
CA GLU A 154 6.77 -12.93 18.19
C GLU A 154 7.23 -14.08 19.10
N GLU A 155 6.39 -15.09 19.32
CA GLU A 155 6.73 -16.32 20.04
C GLU A 155 7.63 -17.24 19.21
N GLY A 156 7.47 -17.18 17.89
CA GLY A 156 8.26 -17.84 16.86
C GLY A 156 7.44 -18.89 16.10
N LEU A 157 7.41 -18.73 14.79
CA LEU A 157 6.73 -19.61 13.84
C LEU A 157 7.58 -20.85 13.55
N ILE A 158 6.98 -22.04 13.64
CA ILE A 158 7.66 -23.29 13.30
C ILE A 158 7.33 -23.67 11.85
N ILE A 159 8.33 -23.66 10.97
CA ILE A 159 8.24 -24.13 9.57
C ILE A 159 9.39 -25.11 9.34
N ASP A 160 9.09 -26.31 8.85
CA ASP A 160 10.08 -27.36 8.53
C ASP A 160 11.08 -27.60 9.69
N GLU A 161 10.56 -27.75 10.91
CA GLU A 161 11.31 -27.93 12.17
C GLU A 161 12.21 -26.74 12.58
N ARG A 162 12.17 -25.63 11.83
CA ARG A 162 12.90 -24.40 12.14
C ARG A 162 11.98 -23.40 12.82
N LYS A 163 12.51 -22.76 13.86
CA LYS A 163 11.84 -21.66 14.55
C LYS A 163 12.27 -20.33 13.92
N ILE A 164 11.34 -19.66 13.26
CA ILE A 164 11.51 -18.35 12.62
C ILE A 164 10.77 -17.32 13.46
N VAL A 165 11.49 -16.32 13.99
CA VAL A 165 10.89 -15.20 14.73
C VAL A 165 10.66 -14.05 13.75
N ILE A 166 9.43 -13.55 13.70
CA ILE A 166 9.08 -12.40 12.85
C ILE A 166 8.67 -11.25 13.75
N LYS A 167 9.21 -10.06 13.49
CA LYS A 167 8.84 -8.85 14.21
C LYS A 167 8.42 -7.76 13.25
N ILE A 168 7.39 -7.02 13.62
CA ILE A 168 7.03 -5.80 12.92
C ILE A 168 8.14 -4.79 13.18
N HIS A 169 8.73 -4.25 12.11
CA HIS A 169 9.82 -3.28 12.18
C HIS A 169 9.36 -1.86 11.86
N ALA A 170 8.47 -1.71 10.87
CA ALA A 170 8.00 -0.42 10.43
C ALA A 170 6.60 -0.53 9.83
N VAL A 171 5.85 0.57 9.89
CA VAL A 171 4.52 0.72 9.29
C VAL A 171 4.52 1.93 8.37
N VAL A 172 4.58 1.67 7.07
CA VAL A 172 4.64 2.70 6.03
C VAL A 172 3.24 2.95 5.48
N CYS A 173 2.81 4.20 5.50
CA CYS A 173 1.51 4.60 4.99
C CYS A 173 1.47 6.10 4.74
N ASP A 174 0.58 6.51 3.84
CA ASP A 174 0.28 7.92 3.63
C ASP A 174 -0.37 8.53 4.89
N THR A 175 -0.55 9.86 4.91
CA THR A 175 -1.04 10.52 6.14
C THR A 175 -2.48 10.12 6.52
N PRO A 176 -3.44 10.03 5.58
CA PRO A 176 -4.77 9.48 5.85
C PRO A 176 -4.80 8.05 6.39
N ALA A 177 -4.08 7.11 5.78
CA ALA A 177 -4.02 5.72 6.24
C ALA A 177 -3.29 5.62 7.58
N LYS A 178 -2.22 6.40 7.78
CA LYS A 178 -1.52 6.50 9.08
C LYS A 178 -2.48 6.89 10.20
N ALA A 179 -3.25 7.95 10.02
CA ALA A 179 -4.20 8.41 11.03
C ALA A 179 -5.28 7.36 11.33
N PHE A 180 -5.73 6.63 10.31
CA PHE A 180 -6.69 5.55 10.44
C PHE A 180 -6.12 4.38 11.26
N ILE A 181 -4.96 3.85 10.87
CA ILE A 181 -4.32 2.70 11.54
C ILE A 181 -3.91 3.05 12.97
N MET A 182 -3.38 4.25 13.20
CA MET A 182 -2.96 4.73 14.52
C MET A 182 -4.12 5.17 15.42
N CYS A 183 -5.34 5.26 14.88
CA CYS A 183 -6.51 5.81 15.58
C CYS A 183 -6.26 7.24 16.11
N THR A 184 -5.72 8.11 15.26
CA THR A 184 -5.44 9.51 15.57
C THR A 184 -6.24 10.46 14.68
N LYS A 185 -6.35 11.74 15.06
CA LYS A 185 -6.97 12.76 14.21
C LYS A 185 -6.29 12.80 12.83
N GLY A 186 -7.11 12.85 11.79
CA GLY A 186 -6.66 13.01 10.40
C GLY A 186 -6.04 14.38 10.14
N HIS A 187 -5.31 14.51 9.03
CA HIS A 187 -4.44 15.64 8.66
C HIS A 187 -5.09 17.04 8.66
N SER A 188 -6.42 17.14 8.74
CA SER A 188 -7.18 18.39 8.77
C SER A 188 -7.64 18.79 10.19
N GLY A 189 -7.27 18.04 11.22
CA GLY A 189 -7.65 18.32 12.61
C GLY A 189 -6.66 19.24 13.34
N TYR A 190 -7.16 20.01 14.31
CA TYR A 190 -6.35 20.92 15.13
C TYR A 190 -5.15 20.22 15.79
N TYR A 191 -5.32 19.01 16.31
CA TYR A 191 -4.25 18.23 16.93
C TYR A 191 -3.74 17.10 16.03
N SER A 192 -3.65 17.31 14.71
CA SER A 192 -3.31 16.23 13.77
C SER A 192 -1.83 16.07 13.44
N CYS A 193 -0.95 16.95 13.91
CA CYS A 193 0.48 16.80 13.67
C CYS A 193 0.97 15.44 14.20
N PHE A 194 1.63 14.64 13.37
CA PHE A 194 2.11 13.31 13.78
C PHE A 194 3.48 13.37 14.49
N MET A 195 4.22 14.46 14.34
CA MET A 195 5.58 14.61 14.90
C MET A 195 5.61 15.29 16.26
N CYS A 196 4.73 16.27 16.51
CA CYS A 196 4.76 17.09 17.71
C CYS A 196 3.36 17.40 18.25
N ASN A 197 3.30 17.97 19.46
CA ASN A 197 2.07 18.31 20.17
C ASN A 197 1.50 19.70 19.82
N ILE A 198 1.83 20.24 18.64
CA ILE A 198 1.31 21.53 18.21
C ILE A 198 -0.21 21.48 18.00
N GLU A 199 -0.91 22.50 18.47
CA GLU A 199 -2.26 22.82 18.05
C GLU A 199 -2.19 23.67 16.77
N GLY A 200 -2.84 23.18 15.72
CA GLY A 200 -2.98 23.89 14.46
C GLY A 200 -3.98 25.04 14.56
N GLU A 201 -3.99 25.89 13.56
CA GLU A 201 -4.94 26.98 13.41
C GLU A 201 -5.58 26.91 12.01
N TYR A 202 -6.85 27.31 11.92
CA TYR A 202 -7.54 27.33 10.64
C TYR A 202 -7.36 28.70 9.96
N LEU A 203 -6.46 28.76 8.97
CA LEU A 203 -6.20 29.93 8.14
C LEU A 203 -6.55 29.63 6.68
N ASN A 204 -7.84 29.52 6.36
CA ASN A 204 -8.41 28.95 5.11
C ASN A 204 -8.11 27.45 4.90
N LYS A 205 -7.10 26.93 5.59
CA LYS A 205 -6.70 25.54 5.70
C LYS A 205 -6.05 25.32 7.06
N MET A 206 -6.06 24.07 7.53
CA MET A 206 -5.33 23.70 8.73
C MET A 206 -3.84 24.01 8.55
N THR A 207 -3.29 24.83 9.45
CA THR A 207 -1.93 25.36 9.39
C THR A 207 -1.24 25.19 10.73
N PHE A 208 0.04 24.82 10.71
CA PHE A 208 0.85 24.55 11.89
C PHE A 208 2.04 25.50 11.90
N SER A 209 1.91 26.63 12.61
CA SER A 209 2.78 27.81 12.47
C SER A 209 3.90 27.90 13.53
N GLY A 210 3.96 26.97 14.47
CA GLY A 210 4.90 27.01 15.61
C GLY A 210 6.22 26.26 15.35
N SER A 211 7.34 26.86 15.80
CA SER A 211 8.71 26.32 15.65
C SER A 211 9.19 25.43 16.80
N ASP A 212 8.69 25.63 18.02
CA ASP A 212 9.27 25.02 19.25
C ASP A 212 8.26 24.18 20.02
N ASN A 213 7.71 23.17 19.34
CA ASN A 213 6.73 22.27 19.93
C ASN A 213 7.38 21.00 20.46
N GLN A 214 6.90 20.51 21.60
CA GLN A 214 7.34 19.24 22.15
C GLN A 214 7.10 18.10 21.15
N LEU A 215 8.16 17.39 20.79
CA LEU A 215 8.08 16.20 19.94
C LEU A 215 7.32 15.08 20.67
N LYS A 216 6.59 14.29 19.88
CA LYS A 216 5.93 13.09 20.39
C LYS A 216 6.96 12.01 20.68
N SER A 217 6.63 11.15 21.64
CA SER A 217 7.39 9.94 21.96
C SER A 217 6.42 8.78 22.11
N ASP A 218 6.92 7.56 21.85
CA ASP A 218 6.15 6.33 22.05
C ASP A 218 5.51 6.27 23.45
N TYR A 219 6.28 6.60 24.48
CA TYR A 219 5.81 6.62 25.86
C TYR A 219 4.59 7.55 26.07
N LEU A 220 4.66 8.79 25.58
CA LEU A 220 3.54 9.73 25.69
C LEU A 220 2.34 9.33 24.83
N PHE A 221 2.59 8.73 23.67
CA PHE A 221 1.56 8.22 22.77
C PHE A 221 0.79 7.06 23.41
N ARG A 222 1.50 6.08 23.99
CA ARG A 222 0.91 4.93 24.70
C ARG A 222 0.14 5.34 25.94
N LYS A 223 0.61 6.37 26.64
CA LYS A 223 -0.13 7.00 27.76
C LYS A 223 -1.31 7.86 27.32
N LYS A 224 -1.48 8.10 26.02
CA LYS A 224 -2.49 9.00 25.46
C LYS A 224 -2.47 10.39 26.10
N ALA A 225 -1.27 10.94 26.33
CA ALA A 225 -1.10 12.20 27.03
C ALA A 225 -1.82 13.38 26.33
N ASN A 226 -1.92 13.34 24.99
CA ASN A 226 -2.70 14.29 24.20
C ASN A 226 -4.05 13.67 23.81
N ILE A 227 -5.05 13.81 24.67
CA ILE A 227 -6.38 13.21 24.48
C ILE A 227 -7.02 13.66 23.17
N GLU A 228 -6.84 14.93 22.78
CA GLU A 228 -7.43 15.48 21.57
C GLU A 228 -6.82 14.94 20.29
N HIS A 229 -5.61 14.39 20.34
CA HIS A 229 -4.98 13.74 19.20
C HIS A 229 -5.54 12.34 18.94
N HIS A 230 -5.99 11.63 19.98
CA HIS A 230 -6.43 10.24 19.88
C HIS A 230 -7.94 10.14 19.66
N ILE A 231 -8.35 9.36 18.65
CA ILE A 231 -9.76 9.04 18.38
C ILE A 231 -10.13 7.60 18.78
N GLY A 232 -9.15 6.79 19.18
CA GLY A 232 -9.34 5.40 19.57
C GLY A 232 -8.08 4.75 20.14
N CYS A 233 -8.03 3.43 20.14
CA CYS A 233 -6.84 2.63 20.42
C CYS A 233 -6.47 1.87 19.15
N SER A 234 -5.23 2.02 18.68
CA SER A 234 -4.72 1.18 17.59
C SER A 234 -4.49 -0.25 18.09
N PRO A 235 -4.93 -1.29 17.37
CA PRO A 235 -4.55 -2.68 17.65
C PRO A 235 -3.04 -2.92 17.63
N LEU A 236 -2.28 -2.08 16.92
CA LEU A 236 -0.82 -2.22 16.84
C LEU A 236 -0.10 -1.83 18.15
N LEU A 237 -0.79 -1.20 19.11
CA LEU A 237 -0.25 -0.93 20.45
C LEU A 237 0.10 -2.20 21.22
N GLU A 238 -0.43 -3.36 20.82
CA GLU A 238 -0.15 -4.66 21.42
C GLU A 238 1.29 -5.12 21.17
N PHE A 239 1.94 -4.59 20.13
CA PHE A 239 3.32 -4.93 19.78
C PHE A 239 4.32 -3.90 20.32
N LYS A 240 5.59 -4.31 20.41
CA LYS A 240 6.71 -3.46 20.85
C LYS A 240 7.29 -2.61 19.73
N ILE A 241 6.43 -2.00 18.91
CA ILE A 241 6.81 -1.00 17.91
C ILE A 241 6.73 0.41 18.52
N ASP A 242 7.61 1.31 18.11
CA ASP A 242 7.55 2.72 18.47
C ASP A 242 6.46 3.41 17.65
N MET A 243 5.38 3.84 18.33
CA MET A 243 4.23 4.46 17.66
C MET A 243 4.52 5.84 17.03
N VAL A 244 5.75 6.35 17.12
CA VAL A 244 6.20 7.59 16.50
C VAL A 244 7.29 7.31 15.47
N ASN A 245 8.37 6.63 15.85
CA ASN A 245 9.55 6.45 15.03
C ASN A 245 9.41 5.32 13.99
N ASP A 246 8.66 4.26 14.30
CA ASP A 246 8.44 3.14 13.38
C ASP A 246 7.30 3.42 12.37
N PHE A 247 6.70 4.62 12.44
CA PHE A 247 5.71 5.14 11.49
C PHE A 247 6.32 6.29 10.68
N PRO A 248 7.24 6.02 9.75
CA PRO A 248 7.98 7.06 9.02
C PRO A 248 7.06 7.95 8.18
N ALA A 249 7.47 9.20 8.00
CA ALA A 249 6.79 10.14 7.12
C ALA A 249 6.92 9.67 5.65
N ASP A 250 5.81 9.59 4.93
CA ASP A 250 5.83 9.23 3.51
C ASP A 250 6.40 10.39 2.67
N TYR A 251 7.65 10.23 2.23
CA TYR A 251 8.36 11.21 1.41
C TYR A 251 7.65 11.50 0.08
N MET A 252 7.08 10.47 -0.57
CA MET A 252 6.42 10.63 -1.86
C MET A 252 5.19 11.52 -1.73
N HIS A 253 4.33 11.25 -0.74
CA HIS A 253 3.11 12.02 -0.55
C HIS A 253 3.38 13.41 0.05
N LEU A 254 4.28 13.52 1.03
CA LEU A 254 4.54 14.78 1.72
C LEU A 254 5.42 15.73 0.93
N VAL A 255 6.55 15.25 0.41
CA VAL A 255 7.55 16.10 -0.24
C VAL A 255 7.29 16.17 -1.73
N CYS A 256 7.30 15.04 -2.44
CA CYS A 256 7.18 15.04 -3.90
C CYS A 256 5.79 15.55 -4.35
N LEU A 257 4.72 14.95 -3.84
CA LEU A 257 3.36 15.31 -4.24
C LEU A 257 2.82 16.54 -3.49
N GLY A 258 3.22 16.73 -2.23
CA GLY A 258 2.78 17.87 -1.41
C GLY A 258 3.54 19.15 -1.72
N VAL A 259 4.83 19.20 -1.36
CA VAL A 259 5.66 20.41 -1.46
C VAL A 259 6.07 20.70 -2.90
N VAL A 260 6.70 19.75 -3.59
CA VAL A 260 7.28 19.99 -4.92
C VAL A 260 6.18 20.31 -5.94
N ARG A 261 5.05 19.60 -5.92
CA ARG A 261 3.89 19.94 -6.78
C ARG A 261 3.39 21.37 -6.56
N ARG A 262 3.35 21.84 -5.30
CA ARG A 262 2.92 23.20 -4.97
C ARG A 262 3.92 24.24 -5.47
N LEU A 263 5.21 24.00 -5.28
CA LEU A 263 6.26 24.88 -5.81
C LEU A 263 6.19 24.96 -7.34
N MET A 264 6.03 23.82 -8.03
CA MET A 264 5.88 23.79 -9.48
C MET A 264 4.67 24.59 -9.97
N LYS A 265 3.52 24.48 -9.29
CA LYS A 265 2.34 25.33 -9.60
C LYS A 265 2.63 26.81 -9.38
N MET A 266 3.23 27.18 -8.26
CA MET A 266 3.58 28.58 -7.98
C MET A 266 4.56 29.15 -9.01
N TRP A 267 5.55 28.36 -9.43
CA TRP A 267 6.52 28.80 -10.43
C TRP A 267 5.92 28.89 -11.84
N LYS A 268 5.02 27.98 -12.19
CA LYS A 268 4.34 27.94 -13.49
C LYS A 268 3.24 28.99 -13.62
N ASP A 269 2.39 29.14 -12.60
CA ASP A 269 1.13 29.88 -12.66
C ASP A 269 1.21 31.22 -11.89
N GLY A 270 2.28 31.46 -11.13
CA GLY A 270 2.43 32.61 -10.23
C GLY A 270 1.80 32.37 -8.85
N PHE A 271 1.96 33.32 -7.94
CA PHE A 271 1.36 33.27 -6.60
C PHE A 271 1.00 34.68 -6.11
N GLY A 272 -0.27 34.92 -5.81
CA GLY A 272 -0.76 36.26 -5.48
C GLY A 272 -0.54 37.23 -6.65
N ASP A 273 0.06 38.39 -6.36
CA ASP A 273 0.39 39.40 -7.36
C ASP A 273 1.68 39.09 -8.16
N GLN A 274 2.38 38.01 -7.83
CA GLN A 274 3.60 37.62 -8.52
C GLN A 274 3.29 36.89 -9.83
N ARG A 275 3.90 37.38 -10.92
CA ARG A 275 3.83 36.75 -12.25
C ARG A 275 4.55 35.40 -12.26
N THR A 276 4.25 34.62 -13.29
CA THR A 276 4.89 33.33 -13.59
C THR A 276 6.41 33.45 -13.60
N ILE A 277 7.09 32.56 -12.88
CA ILE A 277 8.54 32.55 -12.71
C ILE A 277 9.21 31.75 -13.84
N ILE A 278 8.56 30.68 -14.31
CA ILE A 278 9.08 29.81 -15.37
C ILE A 278 8.31 30.10 -16.67
N GLY A 279 9.05 30.53 -17.70
CA GLY A 279 8.52 30.78 -19.03
C GLY A 279 8.13 29.49 -19.79
N SER A 280 7.28 29.63 -20.80
CA SER A 280 6.75 28.52 -21.62
C SER A 280 7.83 27.61 -22.21
N PHE A 281 8.96 28.19 -22.65
CA PHE A 281 10.09 27.42 -23.18
C PHE A 281 10.76 26.51 -22.14
N SER A 282 10.88 26.99 -20.89
CA SER A 282 11.45 26.16 -19.82
C SER A 282 10.47 25.04 -19.42
N ILE A 283 9.17 25.31 -19.44
CA ILE A 283 8.13 24.31 -19.22
C ILE A 283 8.19 23.23 -20.31
N SER A 284 8.33 23.60 -21.59
CA SER A 284 8.43 22.61 -22.67
C SER A 284 9.68 21.75 -22.55
N LEU A 285 10.82 22.34 -22.14
CA LEU A 285 12.04 21.58 -21.88
C LEU A 285 11.88 20.60 -20.70
N ILE A 286 11.24 21.02 -19.62
CA ILE A 286 10.95 20.15 -18.47
C ILE A 286 10.04 18.99 -18.89
N ASN A 287 8.96 19.27 -19.63
CA ASN A 287 8.05 18.23 -20.12
C ASN A 287 8.77 17.23 -21.02
N ALA A 288 9.61 17.69 -21.96
CA ALA A 288 10.38 16.80 -22.82
C ALA A 288 11.33 15.89 -22.03
N ARG A 289 11.92 16.39 -20.93
CA ARG A 289 12.74 15.57 -20.02
C ARG A 289 11.91 14.58 -19.21
N LEU A 290 10.74 14.97 -18.73
CA LEU A 290 9.84 14.05 -18.02
C LEU A 290 9.34 12.93 -18.94
N GLU A 291 8.99 13.26 -20.17
CA GLU A 291 8.60 12.29 -21.20
C GLU A 291 9.74 11.32 -21.54
N SER A 292 10.98 11.80 -21.63
CA SER A 292 12.13 10.91 -21.88
C SER A 292 12.41 9.97 -20.71
N MET A 293 12.07 10.39 -19.49
CA MET A 293 12.20 9.56 -18.28
C MET A 293 11.09 8.51 -18.14
N TYR A 294 9.95 8.68 -18.81
CA TYR A 294 8.79 7.79 -18.67
C TYR A 294 9.12 6.31 -18.90
N ASN A 295 9.96 6.00 -19.88
CA ASN A 295 10.36 4.64 -20.21
C ASN A 295 11.23 3.95 -19.14
N TYR A 296 11.76 4.73 -18.19
CA TYR A 296 12.60 4.25 -17.10
C TYR A 296 11.87 4.20 -15.76
N ILE A 297 10.60 4.62 -15.71
CA ILE A 297 9.77 4.54 -14.52
C ILE A 297 9.14 3.13 -14.47
N PRO A 298 9.33 2.35 -13.39
CA PRO A 298 8.70 1.05 -13.27
C PRO A 298 7.18 1.19 -13.35
N LYS A 299 6.52 0.39 -14.19
CA LYS A 299 5.06 0.45 -14.41
C LYS A 299 4.24 0.35 -13.10
N ASN A 300 4.81 -0.27 -12.08
CA ASN A 300 4.20 -0.44 -10.75
C ASN A 300 4.06 0.87 -9.95
N PHE A 301 4.81 1.94 -10.30
CA PHE A 301 4.68 3.26 -9.65
C PHE A 301 3.55 4.11 -10.24
N LEU A 302 3.06 3.79 -11.45
CA LEU A 302 2.03 4.59 -12.14
C LEU A 302 0.65 4.51 -11.47
N LEU A 303 0.40 3.49 -10.64
CA LEU A 303 -0.84 3.37 -9.87
C LEU A 303 -0.97 4.39 -8.72
N TYR A 304 0.15 4.95 -8.25
CA TYR A 304 0.17 5.94 -7.17
C TYR A 304 0.22 7.40 -7.66
N ALA A 305 0.29 7.62 -8.98
CA ALA A 305 0.61 8.92 -9.58
C ALA A 305 -0.56 9.61 -10.30
N ILE A 306 -1.81 9.16 -10.13
CA ILE A 306 -2.99 9.77 -10.76
C ILE A 306 -3.83 10.53 -9.73
#